data_AF-A0AAV1KRH7-F1
#
_entry.id   AF-A0AAV1KRH7-F1
#
_cell.length_a   1.000
_cell.length_b   1.000
_cell.length_c   1.000
_cell.angle_alpha   90.00
_cell.angle_beta   90.00
_cell.angle_gamma   90.00
#
_symmetry.space_group_name_H-M   'P 1'
#
loop_
_entity.id
_entity.type
_entity.pdbx_description
1 polymer ?
#
loop_
_entity_poly.entity_id
_entity_poly.type
_entity_poly.pdbx_seq_one_letter_code
_entity_poly.pdbx_strand_id
1 'polypeptide(L)'
;MRFWLLCVFALTVVVSCSAQQQFINRYDNFNADSIIQNERILLAYYKCVMEKGPCTKDGKNFKRVLPETISTACGRCSPKQKDVVRKLLLGIRAKSEPRFFELLDKYDPSRLNREALYTFLVTGN
;
A
#
# COMPACT_ATOMS: atom_id res chain seq x y z
N MET A 1 50.42 13.19 25.33
CA MET A 1 49.95 12.12 26.22
C MET A 1 48.43 12.27 26.34
N ARG A 2 47.61 11.89 25.35
CA ARG A 2 47.28 10.51 24.92
C ARG A 2 46.92 9.64 26.12
N PHE A 3 45.77 9.88 26.75
CA PHE A 3 44.95 8.84 27.43
C PHE A 3 43.56 9.32 27.94
N TRP A 4 42.99 10.41 27.42
CA TRP A 4 41.65 10.87 27.78
C TRP A 4 40.74 10.95 26.54
N LEU A 5 40.79 9.91 25.71
CA LEU A 5 40.06 9.79 24.44
C LEU A 5 39.34 8.45 24.31
N LEU A 6 39.22 7.66 25.38
CA LEU A 6 38.86 6.24 25.32
C LEU A 6 37.91 5.78 26.43
N CYS A 7 37.01 6.64 26.90
CA CYS A 7 35.98 6.22 27.85
C CYS A 7 34.59 6.64 27.41
N VAL A 8 33.89 5.63 26.87
CA VAL A 8 32.44 5.44 27.00
C VAL A 8 31.59 6.20 25.98
N PHE A 9 31.88 5.82 24.74
CA PHE A 9 31.00 5.82 23.57
C PHE A 9 29.82 4.81 23.72
N ALA A 10 29.25 4.64 24.92
CA ALA A 10 28.26 3.61 25.18
C ALA A 10 27.08 4.20 25.96
N LEU A 11 25.86 3.98 25.43
CA LEU A 11 24.54 4.28 26.00
C LEU A 11 23.85 5.56 25.51
N THR A 12 23.90 5.86 24.20
CA THR A 12 22.71 6.41 23.54
C THR A 12 21.85 5.24 23.08
N VAL A 13 21.00 4.74 23.97
CA VAL A 13 19.94 3.80 23.59
C VAL A 13 18.96 4.59 22.74
N VAL A 14 19.15 4.54 21.42
CA VAL A 14 18.17 5.02 20.46
C VAL A 14 16.92 4.18 20.70
N VAL A 15 15.91 4.81 21.30
CA VAL A 15 14.55 4.28 21.37
C VAL A 15 14.07 4.11 19.95
N SER A 16 14.25 2.90 19.41
CA SER A 16 13.58 2.46 18.21
C SER A 16 12.10 2.37 18.54
N CYS A 17 11.34 3.44 18.24
CA CYS A 17 9.89 3.35 18.15
C CYS A 17 9.53 2.31 17.09
N SER A 18 9.33 1.07 17.50
CA SER A 18 8.70 0.04 16.68
C SER A 18 7.21 0.40 16.54
N ALA A 19 6.92 1.35 15.65
CA ALA A 19 5.57 1.69 15.20
C ALA A 19 4.96 0.58 14.31
N GLN A 20 5.25 -0.69 14.61
CA GLN A 20 4.86 -1.86 13.82
C GLN A 20 3.58 -2.53 14.33
N GLN A 21 3.02 -2.07 15.46
CA GLN A 21 1.92 -2.78 16.13
C GLN A 21 0.50 -2.33 15.72
N GLN A 22 0.31 -1.20 15.01
CA GLN A 22 -1.04 -0.63 14.82
C GLN A 22 -1.69 -0.79 13.43
N PHE A 23 -1.05 -1.43 12.45
CA PHE A 23 -1.67 -1.66 11.13
C PHE A 23 -2.61 -2.88 11.06
N ILE A 24 -2.63 -3.74 12.09
CA ILE A 24 -3.23 -5.09 12.00
C ILE A 24 -4.75 -5.11 12.25
N ASN A 25 -5.31 -4.23 13.09
CA ASN A 25 -6.70 -4.38 13.59
C ASN A 25 -7.82 -3.73 12.73
N ARG A 26 -7.52 -3.14 11.56
CA ARG A 26 -8.53 -2.40 10.76
C ARG A 26 -9.07 -3.16 9.56
N TYR A 27 -8.42 -4.25 9.16
CA TYR A 27 -8.78 -5.03 7.97
C TYR A 27 -9.67 -6.25 8.27
N ASP A 28 -9.95 -6.56 9.55
CA ASP A 28 -10.72 -7.75 9.92
C ASP A 28 -12.18 -7.75 9.43
N ASN A 29 -12.73 -6.57 9.15
CA ASN A 29 -14.10 -6.41 8.61
C ASN A 29 -14.14 -5.80 7.20
N PHE A 30 -12.99 -5.68 6.52
CA PHE A 30 -12.95 -5.11 5.18
C PHE A 30 -13.31 -6.17 4.13
N ASN A 31 -14.46 -6.03 3.49
CA ASN A 31 -14.89 -6.92 2.42
C ASN A 31 -14.53 -6.32 1.06
N ALA A 32 -13.39 -6.75 0.49
CA ALA A 32 -12.98 -6.35 -0.85
C ALA A 32 -13.98 -6.82 -1.93
N ASP A 33 -14.60 -7.99 -1.72
CA ASP A 33 -15.48 -8.65 -2.69
C ASP A 33 -16.78 -7.86 -2.91
N SER A 34 -17.36 -7.28 -1.84
CA SER A 34 -18.54 -6.42 -1.97
C SER A 34 -18.25 -5.11 -2.71
N ILE A 35 -17.02 -4.59 -2.59
CA ILE A 35 -16.59 -3.37 -3.27
C ILE A 35 -16.39 -3.61 -4.76
N ILE A 36 -15.69 -4.69 -5.14
CA ILE A 36 -15.41 -4.99 -6.56
C ILE A 36 -16.67 -5.39 -7.34
N GLN A 37 -17.67 -5.97 -6.67
CA GLN A 37 -18.96 -6.31 -7.28
C GLN A 37 -19.82 -5.07 -7.56
N ASN A 38 -19.65 -3.99 -6.79
CA ASN A 38 -20.39 -2.76 -6.97
C ASN A 38 -19.54 -1.69 -7.68
N GLU A 39 -19.78 -1.54 -8.98
CA GLU A 39 -19.02 -0.61 -9.82
C GLU A 39 -19.06 0.84 -9.31
N ARG A 40 -20.20 1.31 -8.77
CA ARG A 40 -20.30 2.67 -8.23
C ARG A 40 -19.40 2.85 -7.01
N ILE A 41 -19.33 1.85 -6.13
CA ILE A 41 -18.46 1.88 -4.95
C ILE A 41 -17.01 1.79 -5.39
N LEU A 42 -16.64 0.84 -6.26
CA LEU A 42 -15.28 0.70 -6.77
C LEU A 42 -14.80 1.99 -7.46
N LEU A 43 -15.68 2.65 -8.23
CA LEU A 43 -15.39 3.95 -8.85
C LEU A 43 -15.15 5.04 -7.79
N ALA A 44 -15.88 5.04 -6.67
CA ALA A 44 -15.62 5.97 -5.56
C ALA A 44 -14.24 5.71 -4.93
N TYR A 45 -13.82 4.46 -4.78
CA TYR A 45 -12.47 4.11 -4.33
C TYR A 45 -11.40 4.60 -5.31
N TYR A 46 -11.59 4.35 -6.60
CA TYR A 46 -10.70 4.87 -7.65
C TYR A 46 -10.61 6.41 -7.60
N LYS A 47 -11.75 7.11 -7.53
CA LYS A 47 -11.76 8.58 -7.44
C LYS A 47 -11.05 9.07 -6.18
N CYS A 48 -11.23 8.40 -5.05
CA CYS A 48 -10.52 8.72 -3.80
C CYS A 48 -9.00 8.65 -3.96
N VAL A 49 -8.48 7.53 -4.49
CA VAL A 49 -7.01 7.35 -4.65
C VAL A 49 -6.45 8.31 -5.72
N MET A 50 -7.24 8.59 -6.74
CA MET A 50 -6.91 9.59 -7.76
C MET A 50 -7.10 11.04 -7.30
N GLU A 51 -7.58 11.29 -6.07
CA GLU A 51 -7.87 12.64 -5.54
C GLU A 51 -8.92 13.41 -6.35
N LYS A 52 -9.80 12.67 -7.03
CA LYS A 52 -10.90 13.19 -7.85
C LYS A 52 -12.26 13.11 -7.12
N GLY A 53 -12.26 12.93 -5.80
CA GLY A 53 -13.48 12.78 -5.01
C GLY A 53 -13.24 12.49 -3.53
N PRO A 54 -14.33 12.38 -2.74
CA PRO A 54 -14.23 12.12 -1.31
C PRO A 54 -13.69 10.72 -1.03
N CYS A 55 -12.97 10.58 0.08
CA CYS A 55 -12.45 9.30 0.55
C CYS A 55 -13.19 8.83 1.80
N THR A 56 -13.74 7.63 1.74
CA THR A 56 -14.15 6.89 2.95
C THR A 56 -12.92 6.56 3.80
N LYS A 57 -13.16 6.17 5.05
CA LYS A 57 -12.08 5.74 5.96
C LYS A 57 -11.25 4.59 5.37
N ASP A 58 -11.91 3.62 4.74
CA ASP A 58 -11.24 2.48 4.13
C ASP A 58 -10.56 2.86 2.81
N GLY A 59 -11.18 3.74 2.02
CA GLY A 59 -10.53 4.34 0.84
C GLY A 59 -9.23 5.07 1.20
N LYS A 60 -9.19 5.77 2.34
CA LYS A 60 -7.94 6.38 2.86
C LYS A 60 -6.90 5.33 3.24
N ASN A 61 -7.31 4.19 3.79
CA ASN A 61 -6.38 3.11 4.12
C ASN A 61 -5.80 2.50 2.84
N PHE A 62 -6.65 2.17 1.86
CA PHE A 62 -6.23 1.69 0.55
C PHE A 62 -5.26 2.68 -0.12
N LYS A 63 -5.61 3.97 -0.15
CA LYS A 63 -4.75 5.04 -0.67
C LYS A 63 -3.36 5.07 -0.03
N ARG A 64 -3.25 4.82 1.28
CA ARG A 64 -1.97 4.83 2.01
C ARG A 64 -1.07 3.64 1.66
N VAL A 65 -1.64 2.50 1.30
CA VAL A 65 -0.89 1.29 0.98
C VAL A 65 -0.42 1.28 -0.49
N LEU A 66 -1.13 1.98 -1.39
CA LEU A 66 -0.83 1.99 -2.83
C LEU A 66 0.62 2.36 -3.21
N PRO A 67 1.25 3.41 -2.64
CA PRO A 67 2.64 3.73 -2.99
C PRO A 67 3.58 2.57 -2.69
N GLU A 68 3.41 1.92 -1.53
CA GLU A 68 4.21 0.76 -1.18
C GLU A 68 3.92 -0.43 -2.10
N THR A 69 2.64 -0.74 -2.35
CA THR A 69 2.28 -1.83 -3.26
C THR A 69 2.84 -1.65 -4.66
N ILE A 70 2.74 -0.44 -5.21
CA ILE A 70 3.12 -0.17 -6.61
C ILE A 70 4.64 -0.03 -6.74
N SER A 71 5.31 0.62 -5.78
CA SER A 71 6.76 0.82 -5.84
C SER A 71 7.58 -0.37 -5.35
N THR A 72 7.04 -1.27 -4.53
CA THR A 72 7.82 -2.39 -3.95
C THR A 72 7.12 -3.74 -4.02
N ALA A 73 6.04 -3.86 -4.81
CA ALA A 73 5.23 -5.07 -4.89
C ALA A 73 4.72 -5.54 -3.51
N CYS A 74 4.37 -4.59 -2.63
CA CYS A 74 3.81 -4.86 -1.30
C CYS A 74 4.79 -5.59 -0.34
N GLY A 75 6.08 -5.28 -0.41
CA GLY A 75 7.13 -5.97 0.35
C GLY A 75 6.98 -5.94 1.88
N ARG A 76 6.28 -4.96 2.46
CA ARG A 76 6.05 -4.85 3.92
C ARG A 76 4.56 -4.91 4.29
N CYS A 77 3.69 -5.20 3.34
CA CYS A 77 2.26 -5.39 3.58
C CYS A 77 1.99 -6.65 4.40
N SER A 78 1.01 -6.59 5.29
CA SER A 78 0.46 -7.77 5.95
C SER A 78 -0.25 -8.69 4.94
N PRO A 79 -0.43 -10.00 5.24
CA PRO A 79 -1.14 -10.92 4.35
C PRO A 79 -2.55 -10.43 3.96
N LYS A 80 -3.28 -9.83 4.90
CA LYS A 80 -4.61 -9.24 4.63
C LYS A 80 -4.52 -8.02 3.72
N GLN A 81 -3.53 -7.16 3.91
CA GLN A 81 -3.32 -6.00 3.04
C GLN A 81 -2.98 -6.43 1.62
N LYS A 82 -2.14 -7.46 1.45
CA LYS A 82 -1.81 -8.04 0.14
C LYS A 82 -3.08 -8.51 -0.58
N ASP A 83 -3.90 -9.34 0.06
CA ASP A 83 -5.15 -9.84 -0.54
C ASP A 83 -6.10 -8.70 -0.94
N VAL A 84 -6.35 -7.78 -0.01
CA VAL A 84 -7.28 -6.66 -0.21
C VAL A 84 -6.82 -5.74 -1.34
N VAL A 85 -5.56 -5.31 -1.32
CA VAL A 85 -5.04 -4.38 -2.33
C VAL A 85 -5.00 -5.04 -3.70
N ARG A 86 -4.58 -6.32 -3.76
CA ARG A 86 -4.59 -7.11 -4.98
C ARG A 86 -6.00 -7.19 -5.58
N LYS A 87 -7.01 -7.58 -4.78
CA LYS A 87 -8.41 -7.66 -5.24
C LYS A 87 -8.92 -6.33 -5.77
N LEU A 88 -8.65 -5.21 -5.08
CA LEU A 88 -9.09 -3.89 -5.52
C LEU A 88 -8.40 -3.46 -6.81
N LEU A 89 -7.08 -3.67 -6.94
CA LEU A 89 -6.32 -3.35 -8.15
C LEU A 89 -6.79 -4.17 -9.35
N LEU A 90 -6.98 -5.48 -9.17
CA LEU A 90 -7.54 -6.37 -10.18
C LEU A 90 -8.97 -5.98 -10.53
N GLY A 91 -9.79 -5.61 -9.55
CA GLY A 91 -11.15 -5.09 -9.77
C GLY A 91 -11.16 -3.84 -10.62
N ILE A 92 -10.29 -2.85 -10.33
CA ILE A 92 -10.16 -1.63 -11.12
C ILE A 92 -9.74 -1.97 -12.55
N ARG A 93 -8.74 -2.85 -12.73
CA ARG A 93 -8.27 -3.29 -14.05
C ARG A 93 -9.39 -3.98 -14.84
N ALA A 94 -10.12 -4.89 -14.21
CA ALA A 94 -11.21 -5.63 -14.85
C ALA A 94 -12.36 -4.72 -15.30
N LYS A 95 -12.62 -3.62 -14.57
CA LYS A 95 -13.65 -2.64 -14.95
C LYS A 95 -13.16 -1.62 -15.97
N SER A 96 -11.91 -1.21 -15.90
CA SER A 96 -11.33 -0.21 -16.81
C SER A 96 -9.82 -0.28 -16.78
N GLU A 97 -9.26 -0.88 -17.83
CA GLU A 97 -7.81 -0.93 -18.03
C GLU A 97 -7.17 0.47 -18.14
N PRO A 98 -7.77 1.46 -18.84
CA PRO A 98 -7.25 2.83 -18.86
C PRO A 98 -7.13 3.46 -17.45
N ARG A 99 -8.16 3.29 -16.61
CA ARG A 99 -8.12 3.81 -15.22
C ARG A 99 -7.06 3.11 -14.38
N PHE A 100 -6.84 1.83 -14.61
CA PHE A 100 -5.77 1.08 -13.97
C PHE A 100 -4.40 1.66 -14.36
N PHE A 101 -4.15 1.92 -15.65
CA PHE A 101 -2.91 2.56 -16.09
C PHE A 101 -2.74 3.98 -15.55
N GLU A 102 -3.80 4.79 -15.51
CA GLU A 102 -3.73 6.12 -14.88
C GLU A 102 -3.35 6.05 -13.39
N LEU A 103 -3.94 5.10 -12.66
CA LEU A 103 -3.61 4.87 -11.25
C LEU A 103 -2.16 4.47 -11.11
N LEU A 104 -1.72 3.51 -11.91
CA LEU A 104 -0.35 3.04 -11.96
C LEU A 104 0.64 4.18 -12.23
N ASP A 105 0.36 5.05 -13.21
CA ASP A 105 1.23 6.18 -13.57
C ASP A 105 1.22 7.28 -12.50
N LYS A 106 0.12 7.45 -11.75
CA LYS A 106 0.07 8.37 -10.60
C LYS A 106 1.04 7.96 -9.48
N TYR A 107 1.13 6.67 -9.18
CA TYR A 107 1.89 6.17 -8.03
C TYR A 107 3.30 5.68 -8.38
N ASP A 108 3.54 5.29 -9.62
CA ASP A 108 4.87 4.98 -10.15
C ASP A 108 5.01 5.55 -11.56
N PRO A 109 5.33 6.86 -11.68
CA PRO A 109 5.57 7.50 -12.96
C PRO A 109 6.84 7.01 -13.64
N SER A 110 7.80 6.47 -12.86
CA SER A 110 9.06 5.93 -13.36
C SER A 110 8.93 4.56 -14.03
N ARG A 111 7.81 3.85 -13.76
CA ARG A 111 7.46 2.52 -14.29
C ARG A 111 8.50 1.43 -13.98
N LEU A 112 9.39 1.67 -13.02
CA LEU A 112 10.51 0.78 -12.70
C LEU A 112 10.05 -0.54 -12.09
N ASN A 113 8.90 -0.55 -11.40
CA ASN A 113 8.43 -1.72 -10.64
C ASN A 113 7.21 -2.40 -11.26
N ARG A 114 6.91 -2.09 -12.53
CA ARG A 114 5.74 -2.64 -13.24
C ARG A 114 5.76 -4.16 -13.29
N GLU A 115 6.88 -4.78 -13.62
CA GLU A 115 6.97 -6.25 -13.70
C GLU A 115 6.75 -6.91 -12.35
N ALA A 116 7.42 -6.44 -11.30
CA ALA A 116 7.25 -6.96 -9.95
C ALA A 116 5.80 -6.81 -9.47
N LEU A 117 5.17 -5.67 -9.76
CA LEU A 117 3.76 -5.46 -9.48
C LEU A 117 2.86 -6.44 -10.24
N TYR A 118 3.09 -6.66 -11.53
CA TYR A 118 2.29 -7.62 -12.29
C TYR A 118 2.47 -9.04 -11.77
N THR A 119 3.68 -9.45 -11.41
CA THR A 119 3.92 -10.73 -10.75
C THR A 119 3.12 -10.83 -9.46
N PHE A 120 3.19 -9.82 -8.58
CA PHE A 120 2.38 -9.76 -7.35
C PHE A 120 0.87 -9.86 -7.63
N LEU A 121 0.38 -9.22 -8.69
CA LEU A 121 -1.03 -9.26 -9.11
C LEU A 121 -1.44 -10.60 -9.74
N VAL A 122 -0.51 -11.44 -10.18
CA VAL A 122 -0.77 -12.78 -10.71
C VAL A 122 -0.58 -13.85 -9.64
N THR A 123 0.50 -13.80 -8.86
CA THR A 123 0.89 -14.86 -7.90
C THR A 123 0.34 -14.66 -6.49
N GLY A 124 0.25 -13.42 -6.02
CA GLY A 124 -0.29 -13.04 -4.72
C GLY A 124 0.76 -12.99 -3.62
N ASN A 125 2.01 -13.29 -3.98
CA ASN A 125 3.16 -13.32 -3.09
C ASN A 125 4.09 -12.14 -3.35
#